data_AF-A0A8I0FDV8-F1
#
_entry.id   AF-A0A8I0FDV8-F1
#
_cell.length_a   1.000
_cell.length_b   1.000
_cell.length_c   1.000
_cell.angle_alpha   90.00
_cell.angle_beta   90.00
_cell.angle_gamma   90.00
#
_symmetry.space_group_name_H-M   'P 1'
#
loop_
_entity.id
_entity.type
_entity.pdbx_description
1 polymer ?
#
loop_
_entity_poly.entity_id
_entity_poly.type
_entity_poly.pdbx_seq_one_letter_code
_entity_poly.pdbx_strand_id
1 'polypeptide(L)'
;DGAILVCAATDGPMPQTREHILLSRQVGVPYIIVFLNKCDLVDDEELLELVEMEVRELLSTYDFPGDDTPVIRGSALAALNGEAGPYGEESVLALVAALDSYIPEPERAI
;
A
#
# COMPACT_ATOMS: atom_id res chain seq x y z
N ASP A 1 -10.27 -4.63 -10.77
CA ASP A 1 -10.74 -4.93 -9.40
C ASP A 1 -9.98 -4.13 -8.35
N GLY A 2 -8.65 -4.09 -8.37
CA GLY A 2 -7.91 -3.12 -7.57
C GLY A 2 -6.46 -2.99 -7.99
N ALA A 3 -5.71 -2.15 -7.27
CA ALA A 3 -4.28 -1.96 -7.47
C ALA A 3 -3.52 -2.01 -6.14
N ILE A 4 -2.26 -2.43 -6.19
CA ILE A 4 -1.32 -2.32 -5.07
C ILE A 4 -0.43 -1.11 -5.33
N LEU A 5 -0.53 -0.10 -4.47
CA LEU A 5 0.37 1.05 -4.47
C LEU A 5 1.57 0.76 -3.57
N VAL A 6 2.74 0.59 -4.19
CA VAL A 6 3.99 0.39 -3.45
C VAL A 6 4.69 1.73 -3.25
N CYS A 7 4.93 2.10 -2.00
CA CYS A 7 5.61 3.34 -1.63
C CYS A 7 6.81 3.02 -0.74
N ALA A 8 7.97 3.65 -0.95
CA ALA A 8 9.13 3.42 -0.10
C ALA A 8 9.02 4.27 1.18
N ALA A 9 9.14 3.63 2.34
CA ALA A 9 9.16 4.30 3.65
C ALA A 9 10.30 5.31 3.78
N THR A 10 11.42 5.08 3.07
CA THR A 10 12.59 5.95 3.08
C THR A 10 12.39 7.27 2.35
N ASP A 11 11.48 7.29 1.36
CA ASP A 11 11.33 8.40 0.41
C ASP A 11 9.96 9.09 0.54
N GLY A 12 8.96 8.38 1.07
CA GLY A 12 7.59 8.85 1.11
C GLY A 12 6.92 8.96 -0.27
N PRO A 13 5.75 9.60 -0.36
CA PRO A 13 5.04 9.77 -1.62
C PRO A 13 5.79 10.71 -2.58
N MET A 14 6.19 10.18 -3.72
CA MET A 14 6.90 10.91 -4.78
C MET A 14 5.95 11.45 -5.85
N PRO A 15 6.39 12.35 -6.76
CA PRO A 15 5.56 12.84 -7.87
C PRO A 15 4.93 11.71 -8.71
N GLN A 16 5.64 10.59 -8.88
CA GLN A 16 5.13 9.41 -9.58
C GLN A 16 4.01 8.71 -8.80
N THR A 17 4.09 8.66 -7.47
CA THR A 17 3.02 8.11 -6.60
C THR A 17 1.72 8.86 -6.83
N ARG A 18 1.80 10.19 -6.91
CA ARG A 18 0.67 11.07 -7.22
C ARG A 18 0.08 10.79 -8.60
N GLU A 19 0.93 10.67 -9.62
CA GLU A 19 0.50 10.39 -10.99
C GLU A 19 -0.18 9.03 -11.10
N HIS A 20 0.36 7.99 -10.46
CA HIS A 20 -0.24 6.65 -10.47
C HIS A 20 -1.61 6.61 -9.78
N ILE A 21 -1.81 7.33 -8.68
CA ILE A 21 -3.12 7.43 -8.01
C ILE A 21 -4.12 8.14 -8.93
N LEU A 22 -3.72 9.26 -9.52
CA LEU A 22 -4.56 10.01 -10.47
C LEU A 22 -4.96 9.13 -11.67
N LEU A 23 -4.00 8.44 -12.29
CA LEU A 23 -4.27 7.57 -13.43
C LEU A 23 -5.17 6.40 -13.03
N SER A 24 -4.94 5.79 -11.87
CA SER A 24 -5.80 4.72 -11.33
C SER A 24 -7.24 5.17 -11.21
N ARG A 25 -7.47 6.39 -10.72
CA ARG A 25 -8.81 6.99 -10.68
C ARG A 25 -9.41 7.19 -12.07
N GLN A 26 -8.63 7.72 -13.02
CA GLN A 26 -9.08 7.99 -14.38
C GLN A 26 -9.45 6.72 -15.17
N VAL A 27 -8.72 5.63 -14.97
CA VAL A 27 -9.02 4.34 -15.61
C VAL A 27 -10.06 3.51 -14.85
N GLY A 28 -10.61 4.04 -13.75
CA GLY A 28 -11.70 3.41 -13.00
C GLY A 28 -11.27 2.28 -12.07
N VAL A 29 -10.05 2.29 -11.54
CA VAL A 29 -9.64 1.37 -10.46
C VAL A 29 -10.50 1.67 -9.22
N PRO A 30 -11.27 0.70 -8.70
CA PRO A 30 -12.21 0.98 -7.61
C PRO A 30 -11.58 0.87 -6.22
N TYR A 31 -10.53 0.05 -6.05
CA TYR A 31 -9.87 -0.18 -4.76
C TYR A 31 -8.34 -0.08 -4.89
N ILE A 32 -7.69 0.52 -3.91
CA ILE A 32 -6.24 0.54 -3.77
C ILE A 32 -5.89 -0.03 -2.41
N ILE A 33 -4.84 -0.85 -2.36
CA ILE A 33 -4.15 -1.25 -1.12
C ILE A 33 -2.73 -0.71 -1.18
N VAL A 34 -2.21 -0.24 -0.05
CA VAL A 34 -0.85 0.31 0.03
C VAL A 34 0.08 -0.72 0.65
N PHE A 35 1.24 -0.89 0.03
CA PHE A 35 2.38 -1.57 0.65
C PHE A 35 3.51 -0.55 0.87
N LEU A 36 3.71 -0.18 2.13
CA LEU A 36 4.81 0.68 2.55
C LEU A 36 6.07 -0.19 2.68
N ASN A 37 6.93 -0.11 1.67
CA ASN A 37 8.09 -0.97 1.47
C ASN A 37 9.36 -0.36 2.08
N LYS A 38 10.39 -1.19 2.28
CA LYS A 38 11.68 -0.82 2.87
C LYS A 38 11.58 -0.36 4.33
N CYS A 39 10.57 -0.81 5.07
CA CYS A 39 10.43 -0.48 6.50
C CYS A 39 11.59 -1.02 7.35
N ASP A 40 12.31 -2.05 6.87
CA ASP A 40 13.53 -2.57 7.48
C ASP A 40 14.70 -1.58 7.50
N LEU A 41 14.64 -0.53 6.66
CA LEU A 41 15.68 0.50 6.57
C LEU A 41 15.33 1.75 7.39
N VAL A 42 14.19 1.76 8.08
CA VAL A 42 13.69 2.91 8.85
C VAL A 42 13.50 2.48 10.29
N ASP A 43 14.40 2.94 11.16
CA ASP A 43 14.39 2.61 12.60
C ASP A 43 13.43 3.51 13.42
N ASP A 44 12.94 4.60 12.83
CA ASP A 44 12.09 5.60 13.49
C ASP A 44 10.61 5.36 13.17
N GLU A 45 9.87 4.93 14.18
CA GLU A 45 8.42 4.66 14.08
C GLU A 45 7.61 5.93 13.78
N GLU A 46 8.02 7.10 14.30
CA GLU A 46 7.32 8.37 14.04
C GLU A 46 7.44 8.75 12.56
N LEU A 47 8.56 8.44 11.92
CA LEU A 47 8.75 8.66 10.48
C LEU A 47 7.86 7.72 9.65
N LEU A 48 7.72 6.45 10.05
CA LEU A 48 6.83 5.50 9.38
C LEU A 48 5.36 5.95 9.45
N GLU A 49 4.93 6.40 10.62
CA GLU A 49 3.59 6.95 10.82
C GLU A 49 3.36 8.20 9.98
N LEU A 50 4.34 9.11 9.93
CA LEU A 50 4.26 10.32 9.11
C LEU A 50 4.11 9.98 7.62
N VAL A 51 4.93 9.06 7.10
CA VAL A 51 4.86 8.67 5.69
C VAL A 51 3.52 7.99 5.37
N GLU A 52 3.01 7.15 6.28
CA GLU A 52 1.69 6.55 6.12
C GLU A 52 0.59 7.61 6.05
N MET A 53 0.62 8.61 6.96
CA MET A 53 -0.33 9.73 6.94
C MET A 53 -0.30 10.47 5.61
N GLU A 54 0.89 10.80 5.09
CA GLU A 54 1.03 11.50 3.81
C GLU A 54 0.45 10.69 2.63
N VAL A 55 0.63 9.36 2.63
CA VAL A 55 0.04 8.49 1.60
C VAL A 55 -1.48 8.45 1.72
N ARG A 56 -2.04 8.40 2.94
CA ARG A 56 -3.49 8.42 3.17
C ARG A 56 -4.11 9.74 2.70
N GLU A 57 -3.49 10.86 3.05
CA GLU A 57 -3.92 12.19 2.58
C GLU A 57 -3.89 12.30 1.05
N LEU A 58 -2.86 11.71 0.43
CA LEU A 58 -2.74 11.70 -1.02
C LEU A 58 -3.85 10.87 -1.68
N LEU A 59 -4.19 9.70 -1.13
CA LEU A 59 -5.33 8.91 -1.59
C LEU A 59 -6.65 9.68 -1.47
N SER A 60 -6.89 10.30 -0.30
CA SER A 60 -8.08 11.12 -0.04
C SER A 60 -8.19 12.31 -1.01
N THR A 61 -7.08 12.91 -1.42
CA THR A 61 -7.04 14.01 -2.40
C THR A 61 -7.57 13.59 -3.78
N TYR A 62 -7.50 12.30 -4.13
CA TYR A 62 -7.94 11.77 -5.43
C TYR A 62 -9.18 10.87 -5.33
N ASP A 63 -10.02 11.11 -4.33
CA ASP A 63 -11.30 10.42 -4.09
C ASP A 63 -11.17 8.90 -3.81
N PHE A 64 -10.03 8.46 -3.29
CA PHE A 64 -9.91 7.15 -2.67
C PHE A 64 -10.14 7.26 -1.15
N PRO A 65 -10.67 6.22 -0.48
CA PRO A 65 -10.92 6.26 0.96
C PRO A 65 -9.61 6.11 1.76
N GLY A 66 -8.81 7.18 1.85
CA GLY A 66 -7.48 7.14 2.45
C GLY A 66 -7.45 6.62 3.90
N ASP A 67 -8.42 7.00 4.72
CA ASP A 67 -8.51 6.56 6.13
C ASP A 67 -8.86 5.07 6.27
N ASP A 68 -9.68 4.53 5.37
CA ASP A 68 -10.12 3.12 5.39
C ASP A 68 -9.25 2.21 4.54
N THR A 69 -8.31 2.76 3.77
CA THR A 69 -7.43 1.99 2.89
C THR A 69 -6.46 1.15 3.73
N PRO A 70 -6.33 -0.16 3.49
CA PRO A 70 -5.31 -0.97 4.14
C PRO A 70 -3.90 -0.51 3.75
N VAL A 71 -3.06 -0.27 4.75
CA VAL A 71 -1.64 0.05 4.59
C VAL A 71 -0.84 -1.03 5.30
N ILE A 72 -0.04 -1.77 4.55
CA ILE A 72 0.80 -2.84 5.08
C ILE A 72 2.24 -2.37 5.06
N ARG A 73 2.90 -2.43 6.22
CA ARG A 73 4.31 -2.07 6.36
C ARG A 73 5.17 -3.31 6.21
N GLY A 74 6.24 -3.21 5.42
CA GLY A 74 7.11 -4.36 5.20
C GLY A 74 8.33 -4.09 4.36
N SER A 75 9.00 -5.19 4.03
CA SER A 75 10.17 -5.23 3.17
C SER A 75 10.01 -6.37 2.18
N ALA A 76 9.72 -6.01 0.94
CA ALA A 76 9.62 -6.99 -0.15
C ALA A 76 10.95 -7.74 -0.35
N LEU A 77 12.09 -7.11 -0.04
CA LEU A 77 13.40 -7.77 -0.11
C LEU A 77 13.58 -8.79 1.01
N ALA A 78 13.30 -8.41 2.26
CA ALA A 78 13.40 -9.33 3.39
C ALA A 78 12.45 -10.53 3.20
N ALA A 79 11.21 -10.27 2.75
CA ALA A 79 10.26 -11.32 2.41
C ALA A 79 10.76 -12.25 1.28
N LEU A 80 11.37 -11.69 0.23
CA LEU A 80 11.95 -12.48 -0.86
C LEU A 80 13.12 -13.35 -0.40
N ASN A 81 13.88 -12.90 0.60
CA ASN A 81 14.99 -13.64 1.20
C ASN A 81 14.52 -14.70 2.22
N GLY A 82 13.22 -14.79 2.51
CA GLY A 82 12.66 -15.71 3.50
C GLY A 82 12.96 -15.30 4.94
N GLU A 83 13.15 -13.99 5.18
CA GLU A 83 13.35 -13.48 6.53
C GLU A 83 12.03 -13.50 7.31
N ALA A 84 12.09 -14.01 8.55
CA ALA A 84 10.97 -14.02 9.47
C ALA A 84 10.79 -12.65 10.16
N GLY A 85 9.61 -12.40 10.71
CA GLY A 85 9.29 -11.18 11.46
C GLY A 85 8.38 -10.22 10.71
N PRO A 86 8.01 -9.10 11.35
CA PRO A 86 6.87 -8.27 10.96
C PRO A 86 7.03 -7.62 9.57
N TYR A 87 8.26 -7.36 9.13
CA TYR A 87 8.55 -6.79 7.82
C TYR A 87 8.92 -7.82 6.75
N GLY A 88 9.15 -9.09 7.12
CA GLY A 88 9.56 -10.15 6.21
C GLY A 88 8.37 -10.85 5.55
N GLU A 89 8.40 -12.19 5.50
CA GLU A 89 7.34 -13.02 4.89
C GLU A 89 5.94 -12.70 5.43
N GLU A 90 5.82 -12.39 6.73
CA GLU A 90 4.57 -12.06 7.40
C GLU A 90 3.89 -10.81 6.79
N SER A 91 4.67 -9.83 6.33
CA SER A 91 4.13 -8.62 5.69
C SER A 91 3.48 -8.92 4.35
N VAL A 92 4.04 -9.85 3.56
CA VAL A 92 3.45 -10.26 2.28
C VAL A 92 2.20 -11.09 2.50
N LEU A 93 2.18 -11.96 3.52
CA LEU A 93 0.97 -12.69 3.91
C LEU A 93 -0.14 -11.73 4.36
N ALA A 94 0.20 -10.70 5.14
CA ALA A 94 -0.73 -9.65 5.53
C ALA A 94 -1.26 -8.86 4.32
N LEU A 95 -0.41 -8.55 3.34
CA LEU A 95 -0.81 -7.92 2.09
C LEU A 95 -1.80 -8.78 1.32
N VAL A 96 -1.55 -10.09 1.19
CA VAL A 96 -2.46 -11.02 0.52
C VAL A 96 -3.80 -11.10 1.26
N ALA A 97 -3.77 -11.21 2.59
CA ALA A 97 -5.00 -11.22 3.39
C ALA A 97 -5.81 -9.92 3.25
N ALA A 98 -5.13 -8.77 3.13
CA ALA A 98 -5.79 -7.50 2.87
C ALA A 98 -6.41 -7.46 1.47
N LEU A 99 -5.74 -8.00 0.44
CA LEU A 99 -6.31 -8.12 -0.91
C LEU A 99 -7.62 -8.91 -0.89
N ASP A 100 -7.62 -10.08 -0.24
CA ASP A 100 -8.79 -10.96 -0.17
C ASP A 100 -9.97 -10.35 0.62
N SER A 101 -9.68 -9.55 1.65
CA SER A 101 -10.71 -8.98 2.52
C SER A 101 -11.23 -7.61 2.07
N TYR A 102 -10.40 -6.83 1.37
CA TYR A 102 -10.73 -5.46 1.00
C TYR A 102 -11.22 -5.31 -0.44
N ILE A 103 -10.71 -6.13 -1.37
CA ILE A 103 -11.13 -6.09 -2.77
C ILE A 103 -12.21 -7.16 -2.97
N PRO A 104 -13.48 -6.77 -3.21
CA PRO A 104 -14.54 -7.74 -3.46
C PRO A 104 -14.30 -8.49 -4.76
N GLU A 105 -14.78 -9.74 -4.83
CA GLU A 105 -14.79 -10.47 -6.09
C GLU A 105 -15.62 -9.71 -7.15
N PRO A 106 -15.12 -9.56 -8.38
CA PRO A 106 -15.84 -8.87 -9.43
C PRO A 106 -17.14 -9.61 -9.76
N GLU A 107 -18.23 -8.86 -9.92
CA GLU A 107 -19.48 -9.42 -10.43
C GLU A 107 -19.25 -9.99 -11.84
N ARG A 108 -19.43 -11.30 -11.98
CA ARG A 108 -19.40 -11.94 -13.29
C ARG A 108 -20.67 -11.56 -14.05
N ALA A 109 -20.53 -10.96 -15.21
CA ALA A 109 -21.65 -10.75 -16.12
C ALA A 109 -22.27 -12.11 -16.48
N ILE A 110 -23.56 -12.28 -16.21
CA ILE A 110 -24.37 -13.46 -16.59
C ILE A 110 -24.87 -13.30 -18.03
#